data_AF-S7WAG5-F1
#
_entry.id   AF-S7WAG5-F1
#
_cell.length_a   1.000
_cell.length_b   1.000
_cell.length_c   1.000
_cell.angle_alpha   90.00
_cell.angle_beta   90.00
_cell.angle_gamma   90.00
#
_symmetry.space_group_name_H-M   'P 1'
#
loop_
_entity.id
_entity.type
_entity.pdbx_description
1 polymer ?
#
loop_
_entity_poly.entity_id
_entity_poly.type
_entity_poly.pdbx_seq_one_letter_code
_entity_poly.pdbx_strand_id
1 'polypeptide(L)'
;MDKRELVGIIAEEDMITGFEFTGLVRNVEKPNFIPVTPETPEEELEILFSEMVTREDIAIIFICDFAAEKIHNTIKKYNDVLPSILIIPSKQIKANKDI
;
A
#
# COMPACT_ATOMS: atom_id res chain seq x y z
N MET A 1 9.97 21.04 10.97
CA MET A 1 10.40 19.64 10.85
C MET A 1 9.16 18.90 10.46
N ASP A 2 8.99 18.67 9.16
CA ASP A 2 7.78 18.05 8.61
C ASP A 2 7.72 16.63 9.17
N LYS A 3 6.87 16.46 10.18
CA LYS A 3 6.77 15.17 10.84
C LYS A 3 5.90 14.29 9.97
N ARG A 4 6.57 13.49 9.14
CA ARG A 4 5.99 12.28 8.56
C ARG A 4 5.76 11.29 9.71
N GLU A 5 4.53 11.24 10.22
CA GLU A 5 4.17 10.44 11.40
C GLU A 5 3.33 9.20 11.04
N LEU A 6 2.78 9.13 9.82
CA LEU A 6 1.84 8.10 9.42
C LEU A 6 2.47 7.02 8.55
N VAL A 7 1.89 5.82 8.63
CA VAL A 7 2.10 4.75 7.66
C VAL A 7 0.89 4.69 6.74
N GLY A 8 1.13 4.66 5.43
CA GLY A 8 0.12 4.34 4.43
C GLY A 8 0.05 2.83 4.21
N ILE A 9 -1.13 2.27 4.02
CA ILE A 9 -1.34 0.84 3.78
C ILE A 9 -2.27 0.69 2.57
N ILE A 10 -1.81 -0.02 1.53
CA ILE A 10 -2.59 -0.46 0.37
C ILE A 10 -2.57 -1.99 0.40
N ALA A 11 -3.59 -2.60 1.01
CA ALA A 11 -3.58 -4.03 1.30
C ALA A 11 -4.98 -4.63 1.34
N GLU A 12 -5.07 -5.96 1.46
CA GLU A 12 -6.34 -6.66 1.72
C GLU A 12 -6.93 -6.25 3.09
N GLU A 13 -8.26 -6.31 3.22
CA GLU A 13 -9.00 -5.94 4.44
C GLU A 13 -8.50 -6.70 5.69
N ASP A 14 -8.24 -8.00 5.55
CA ASP A 14 -7.68 -8.84 6.61
C ASP A 14 -6.33 -8.32 7.13
N MET A 15 -5.47 -7.85 6.22
CA MET A 15 -4.15 -7.34 6.56
C MET A 15 -4.25 -5.96 7.21
N ILE A 16 -5.14 -5.10 6.72
CA ILE A 16 -5.44 -3.80 7.34
C ILE A 16 -5.91 -4.01 8.78
N THR A 17 -6.88 -4.91 8.99
CA THR A 17 -7.36 -5.29 10.33
C THR A 17 -6.22 -5.77 11.22
N GLY A 18 -5.29 -6.59 10.68
CA GLY A 18 -4.09 -7.02 11.38
C GLY A 18 -3.17 -5.87 11.80
N PHE A 19 -2.98 -4.88 10.93
CA PHE A 19 -2.14 -3.71 11.21
C PHE A 19 -2.78 -2.74 12.21
N GLU A 20 -4.10 -2.64 12.27
CA GLU A 20 -4.79 -1.82 13.28
C GLU A 20 -4.43 -2.26 14.71
N PHE A 21 -4.18 -3.55 14.94
CA PHE A 21 -3.74 -4.07 16.25
C PHE A 21 -2.29 -3.72 16.63
N THR A 22 -1.50 -3.19 15.70
CA THR A 22 -0.07 -2.89 15.93
C THR A 22 0.17 -1.48 16.50
N GLY A 23 -0.89 -0.67 16.60
CA GLY A 23 -0.80 0.73 17.04
C GLY A 23 -0.50 1.73 15.92
N LEU A 24 -0.54 1.29 14.66
CA LEU A 24 -0.51 2.21 13.51
C LEU A 24 -1.82 3.02 13.47
N VAL A 25 -1.70 4.32 13.23
CA VAL A 25 -2.83 5.26 13.29
C VAL A 25 -3.54 5.31 11.94
N ARG A 26 -4.84 4.99 11.93
CA ARG A 26 -5.74 5.21 10.80
C ARG A 26 -6.39 6.59 10.90
N ASN A 27 -6.18 7.43 9.89
CA ASN A 27 -6.81 8.73 9.75
C ASN A 27 -8.13 8.59 8.99
N VAL A 28 -9.25 9.00 9.60
CA VAL A 28 -10.59 8.87 9.02
C VAL A 28 -10.89 9.96 7.99
N GLU A 29 -10.42 11.19 8.22
CA GLU A 29 -10.66 12.34 7.31
C GLU A 29 -9.79 12.26 6.06
N LYS A 30 -8.56 11.76 6.20
CA LYS A 30 -7.61 11.56 5.12
C LYS A 30 -7.10 10.12 5.14
N PRO A 31 -7.90 9.16 4.62
CA PRO A 31 -7.61 7.73 4.67
C PRO A 31 -6.18 7.41 4.27
N ASN A 32 -5.45 6.76 5.16
CA ASN A 32 -4.11 6.21 4.90
C ASN A 32 -4.14 4.68 4.83
N PHE A 33 -5.25 4.02 5.18
CA PHE A 33 -5.44 2.58 5.04
C PHE A 33 -6.50 2.36 3.96
N ILE A 34 -6.08 1.79 2.83
CA ILE A 34 -6.87 1.63 1.63
C ILE A 34 -7.01 0.13 1.32
N PRO A 35 -8.22 -0.44 1.45
CA PRO A 35 -8.45 -1.84 1.11
C PRO A 35 -8.43 -2.03 -0.40
N VAL A 36 -7.69 -3.04 -0.86
CA VAL A 36 -7.62 -3.44 -2.27
C VAL A 36 -7.69 -4.95 -2.42
N THR A 37 -8.08 -5.42 -3.60
CA THR A 37 -8.14 -6.85 -3.93
C THR A 37 -7.36 -7.13 -5.23
N PRO A 38 -7.07 -8.42 -5.53
CA PRO A 38 -6.49 -8.80 -6.82
C PRO A 38 -7.31 -8.39 -8.04
N GLU A 39 -8.57 -7.99 -7.88
CA GLU A 39 -9.46 -7.50 -8.93
C GLU A 39 -9.43 -5.97 -9.08
N THR A 40 -8.87 -5.23 -8.11
CA THR A 40 -8.76 -3.76 -8.20
C THR A 40 -8.02 -3.36 -9.49
N PRO A 41 -8.61 -2.50 -10.34
CA PRO A 41 -8.00 -2.08 -11.59
C PRO A 41 -6.64 -1.41 -11.41
N GLU A 42 -5.74 -1.58 -12.38
CA GLU A 42 -4.41 -0.96 -12.37
C GLU A 42 -4.49 0.57 -12.26
N GLU A 43 -5.37 1.21 -13.05
CA GLU A 43 -5.59 2.66 -13.03
C GLU A 43 -5.99 3.18 -11.64
N GLU A 44 -6.85 2.45 -10.93
CA GLU A 44 -7.25 2.80 -9.57
C GLU A 44 -6.07 2.70 -8.60
N LEU A 45 -5.26 1.64 -8.70
CA LEU A 45 -4.05 1.46 -7.89
C LEU A 45 -3.03 2.58 -8.14
N GLU A 46 -2.87 3.03 -9.39
CA GLU A 46 -1.97 4.13 -9.73
C GLU A 46 -2.41 5.45 -9.09
N ILE A 47 -3.72 5.75 -9.13
CA ILE A 47 -4.30 6.93 -8.50
C ILE A 47 -4.07 6.88 -6.98
N LEU A 48 -4.43 5.77 -6.33
CA LEU A 48 -4.28 5.59 -4.89
C LEU A 48 -2.81 5.70 -4.45
N PHE A 49 -1.89 5.09 -5.21
CA PHE A 49 -0.46 5.20 -4.94
C PHE A 49 0.03 6.64 -5.09
N SER A 50 -0.35 7.33 -6.16
CA SER A 50 0.01 8.73 -6.42
C SER A 50 -0.48 9.68 -5.31
N GLU A 51 -1.73 9.51 -4.89
CA GLU A 51 -2.31 10.26 -3.78
C GLU A 51 -1.57 10.00 -2.47
N MET A 52 -1.09 8.79 -2.22
CA MET A 52 -0.33 8.47 -1.01
C MET A 52 1.11 8.97 -1.04
N VAL A 53 1.81 8.90 -2.18
CA VAL A 53 3.21 9.38 -2.25
C VAL A 53 3.33 10.91 -2.19
N THR A 54 2.30 11.63 -2.62
CA THR A 54 2.24 13.10 -2.53
C THR A 54 1.95 13.62 -1.12
N ARG A 55 1.64 12.73 -0.16
CA ARG A 55 1.36 13.10 1.22
C ARG A 55 2.63 13.34 2.04
N GLU A 56 2.79 14.57 2.52
CA GLU A 56 3.87 14.97 3.42
C GLU A 56 3.74 14.40 4.84
N ASP A 57 2.58 13.84 5.20
CA ASP A 57 2.33 13.23 6.51
C ASP A 57 2.66 11.72 6.58
N ILE A 58 2.92 11.08 5.43
CA ILE A 58 3.22 9.64 5.33
C ILE A 58 4.74 9.41 5.28
N ALA A 59 5.27 8.58 6.16
CA ALA A 59 6.69 8.19 6.17
C ALA A 59 6.97 6.94 5.33
N ILE A 60 6.07 5.96 5.39
CA ILE A 60 6.23 4.64 4.79
C ILE A 60 4.89 4.21 4.20
N ILE A 61 4.92 3.55 3.04
CA ILE A 61 3.76 2.90 2.43
C ILE A 61 4.00 1.40 2.42
N PHE A 62 3.11 0.65 3.06
CA PHE A 62 2.99 -0.80 2.91
C PHE A 62 2.04 -1.09 1.75
N ILE A 63 2.50 -1.90 0.79
CA ILE A 63 1.69 -2.30 -0.37
C ILE A 63 1.74 -3.81 -0.54
N CYS A 64 0.59 -4.46 -0.78
CA CYS A 64 0.57 -5.88 -1.10
C CYS A 64 1.33 -6.19 -2.39
N ASP A 65 1.98 -7.35 -2.44
CA ASP A 65 2.74 -7.83 -3.60
C ASP A 65 1.94 -7.83 -4.92
N PHE A 66 0.69 -8.31 -4.93
CA PHE A 66 -0.15 -8.29 -6.14
C PHE A 66 -0.43 -6.87 -6.65
N ALA A 67 -0.62 -5.91 -5.74
CA ALA A 67 -0.87 -4.52 -6.10
C ALA A 67 0.42 -3.89 -6.63
N ALA A 68 1.54 -4.12 -5.94
CA ALA A 68 2.85 -3.64 -6.36
C ALA A 68 3.30 -4.23 -7.71
N GLU A 69 2.93 -5.48 -8.01
CA GLU A 69 3.19 -6.11 -9.32
C GLU A 69 2.43 -5.40 -10.44
N LYS A 70 1.14 -5.12 -10.26
CA LYS A 70 0.32 -4.40 -11.24
C LYS A 70 0.88 -3.01 -11.55
N ILE A 71 1.23 -2.24 -10.51
CA ILE A 71 1.75 -0.87 -10.68
C ILE A 71 3.28 -0.79 -10.64
N HIS A 72 3.99 -1.88 -11.00
CA HIS A 72 5.46 -1.95 -10.93
C HIS A 72 6.15 -0.79 -11.65
N ASN A 73 5.64 -0.43 -12.84
CA ASN A 73 6.19 0.66 -13.63
C ASN A 73 6.05 2.02 -12.93
N THR A 74 4.94 2.22 -12.21
CA THR A 74 4.67 3.45 -11.47
C THR A 74 5.52 3.54 -10.21
N ILE A 75 5.67 2.44 -9.46
CA ILE A 75 6.61 2.37 -8.32
C ILE A 75 8.05 2.60 -8.78
N LYS A 76 8.47 2.03 -9.91
CA LYS A 76 9.84 2.18 -10.44
C LYS A 76 10.18 3.62 -10.86
N LYS A 77 9.18 4.41 -11.25
CA LYS A 77 9.35 5.83 -11.61
C LYS A 77 9.45 6.74 -10.39
N TYR A 78 9.01 6.26 -9.22
CA TYR A 78 9.07 7.01 -7.97
C TYR A 78 10.50 6.98 -7.41
N ASN A 79 11.15 8.15 -7.34
CA ASN A 79 12.56 8.30 -6.99
C ASN A 79 12.79 8.99 -5.63
N ASP A 80 11.73 9.42 -4.96
CA ASP A 80 11.85 10.09 -3.68
C ASP A 80 12.12 9.08 -2.56
N VAL A 81 12.88 9.50 -1.56
CA VAL A 81 13.19 8.67 -0.40
C VAL A 81 11.95 8.48 0.50
N LEU A 82 11.09 9.50 0.57
CA LEU A 82 9.92 9.53 1.44
C LEU A 82 8.64 9.96 0.70
N PRO A 83 7.54 9.19 0.86
CA PRO A 83 7.46 7.96 1.66
C PRO A 83 8.25 6.78 1.08
N SER A 84 8.84 5.96 1.96
CA SER A 84 9.50 4.73 1.53
C SER A 84 8.47 3.64 1.22
N ILE A 85 8.67 2.88 0.14
CA ILE A 85 7.72 1.85 -0.30
C ILE A 85 8.20 0.46 0.17
N LEU A 86 7.38 -0.25 0.93
CA LEU A 86 7.65 -1.61 1.39
C LEU A 86 6.57 -2.56 0.86
N ILE A 87 7.01 -3.60 0.14
CA ILE A 87 6.12 -4.63 -0.39
C ILE A 87 5.91 -5.71 0.69
N ILE A 88 4.65 -5.98 1.02
CA ILE A 88 4.25 -7.02 1.97
C ILE A 88 3.66 -8.20 1.19
N PRO A 89 4.16 -9.43 1.39
CA PRO A 89 3.56 -10.62 0.78
C PRO A 89 2.10 -10.78 1.21
N SER A 90 1.20 -10.96 0.25
CA SER A 90 -0.21 -11.29 0.51
C SER A 90 -0.39 -12.80 0.68
N LYS A 91 -1.58 -13.22 1.10
CA LYS A 91 -1.93 -14.65 1.18
C LYS A 91 -2.09 -15.19 -0.25
N GLN A 92 -1.02 -15.66 -0.88
CA GLN A 92 -1.13 -16.36 -2.16
C GLN A 92 -1.97 -17.64 -2.02
N ILE A 93 -3.11 -17.68 -2.71
CA ILE A 93 -3.75 -18.93 -3.14
C ILE A 93 -2.83 -19.52 -4.22
N LYS A 94 -1.98 -20.48 -3.86
CA LYS A 94 -1.32 -21.35 -4.85
C LYS A 94 -2.38 -22.24 -5.49
N ALA A 95 -3.11 -21.75 -6.48
CA ALA A 95 -3.85 -22.60 -7.39
C ALA A 95 -2.84 -23.23 -8.37
N ASN A 96 -2.57 -24.51 -8.14
CA ASN A 96 -1.86 -25.48 -8.97
C ASN A 96 -0.35 -25.29 -9.16
N LYS A 97 0.39 -26.04 -8.34
CA LYS A 97 1.79 -26.41 -8.60
C LYS A 97 1.86 -27.91 -8.90
N ASP A 98 1.02 -28.38 -9.82
CA ASP A 98 1.05 -29.76 -10.34
C ASP A 98 1.14 -29.72 -11.87
N ILE A 99 2.38 -29.61 -12.36
CA ILE A 99 2.84 -30.25 -13.60
C ILE A 99 3.68 -31.43 -13.15
#